data_AF-A0A812E702-F1
#
_entry.id   AF-A0A812E702-F1
#
_cell.length_a   1.000
_cell.length_b   1.000
_cell.length_c   1.000
_cell.angle_alpha   90.00
_cell.angle_beta   90.00
_cell.angle_gamma   90.00
#
_symmetry.space_group_name_H-M   'P 1'
#
loop_
_entity.id
_entity.type
_entity.pdbx_description
1 polymer ?
#
loop_
_entity_poly.entity_id
_entity_poly.type
_entity_poly.pdbx_seq_one_letter_code
_entity_poly.pdbx_strand_id
1 'polypeptide(L)'
;MEFLSREKSEDLEDDHSYEDDLQLAAEIGKALLERNKELERETIQLQSINGEQALEIDYLTKQLEALRQVNDSRMRIYEELDKNVQELEKNNQRLVTDARAGKQRIETLLESLSGMEIKNEELQKKIDEMVTTERQREKAERRKTMSVPSLHEINYEDFFPTSFPCWSNNQYKQGLHLNPYETEIRKLQDTVRKLRVQETIEKRKREEFEIEVAVMIEDNQNLETKVEELEKRLMDTNKLEAELKQLQLRSEKICRRCGNEIKPCLPAGVLGKEVEHDEPYMTSEGKVARLEDGGSVYGSNESIHKVLMETREQLSGNGVQSNVSILSELESQYYALCQKYEALLQHKLRRSRTGADADDDEADRNFRVSHKEVQTLLVNLHRCVEVNTDVGESVTSPPPYRSLFKDIFATLRKSRIEESPEQQASATAVATGGKEPQTRSATSTPLTTPLTEDNPMIRSSNT
;
A
#
# COMPACT_ATOMS: atom_id res chain seq x y z
N MET A 1 -24.19 -119.64 10.87
CA MET A 1 -23.38 -118.79 11.78
C MET A 1 -22.43 -117.90 11.01
N GLU A 2 -21.75 -118.38 9.95
CA GLU A 2 -20.79 -117.57 9.17
C GLU A 2 -21.40 -116.37 8.44
N PHE A 3 -22.65 -116.44 7.97
CA PHE A 3 -23.31 -115.31 7.28
C PHE A 3 -23.56 -114.11 8.20
N LEU A 4 -24.00 -114.36 9.44
CA LEU A 4 -24.24 -113.32 10.45
C LEU A 4 -22.93 -112.73 11.02
N SER A 5 -21.83 -113.47 10.98
CA SER A 5 -20.51 -112.97 11.35
C SER A 5 -19.90 -112.09 10.26
N ARG A 6 -20.26 -112.36 9.00
CA ARG A 6 -19.82 -111.57 7.84
C ARG A 6 -20.63 -110.28 7.67
N GLU A 7 -21.95 -110.32 7.86
CA GLU A 7 -22.75 -109.09 7.93
C GLU A 7 -22.29 -108.19 9.10
N LYS A 8 -22.02 -108.76 10.28
CA LYS A 8 -21.48 -107.97 11.41
C LYS A 8 -20.06 -107.42 11.17
N SER A 9 -19.22 -108.09 10.39
CA SER A 9 -17.90 -107.53 10.05
C SER A 9 -18.00 -106.44 8.99
N GLU A 10 -18.91 -106.60 8.02
CA GLU A 10 -19.21 -105.60 7.01
C GLU A 10 -19.83 -104.34 7.67
N ASP A 11 -20.74 -104.49 8.64
CA ASP A 11 -21.31 -103.38 9.43
C ASP A 11 -20.25 -102.63 10.28
N LEU A 12 -19.23 -103.33 10.83
CA LEU A 12 -18.15 -102.72 11.63
C LEU A 12 -17.09 -102.00 10.76
N GLU A 13 -16.82 -102.51 9.56
CA GLU A 13 -15.92 -101.86 8.60
C GLU A 13 -16.57 -100.59 8.02
N ASP A 14 -17.88 -100.64 7.75
CA ASP A 14 -18.67 -99.48 7.37
C ASP A 14 -18.69 -98.43 8.50
N ASP A 15 -18.95 -98.83 9.75
CA ASP A 15 -18.92 -97.94 10.92
C ASP A 15 -17.56 -97.23 11.10
N HIS A 16 -16.43 -97.91 10.87
CA HIS A 16 -15.10 -97.29 10.91
C HIS A 16 -14.84 -96.32 9.75
N SER A 17 -15.33 -96.62 8.54
CA SER A 17 -15.25 -95.69 7.40
C SER A 17 -16.05 -94.41 7.65
N TYR A 18 -17.22 -94.52 8.31
CA TYR A 18 -18.02 -93.36 8.69
C TYR A 18 -17.35 -92.51 9.79
N GLU A 19 -16.63 -93.13 10.73
CA GLU A 19 -15.86 -92.40 11.74
C GLU A 19 -14.70 -91.61 11.13
N ASP A 20 -13.98 -92.17 10.16
CA ASP A 20 -12.87 -91.49 9.47
C ASP A 20 -13.38 -90.31 8.61
N ASP A 21 -14.48 -90.48 7.88
CA ASP A 21 -15.11 -89.40 7.11
C ASP A 21 -15.61 -88.26 8.02
N LEU A 22 -16.15 -88.61 9.20
CA LEU A 22 -16.59 -87.64 10.18
C LEU A 22 -15.41 -86.86 10.80
N GLN A 23 -14.31 -87.54 11.10
CA GLN A 23 -13.07 -86.91 11.57
C GLN A 23 -12.50 -85.97 10.50
N LEU A 24 -12.43 -86.41 9.24
CA LEU A 24 -11.98 -85.58 8.12
C LEU A 24 -12.86 -84.33 7.94
N ALA A 25 -14.19 -84.49 7.99
CA ALA A 25 -15.11 -83.36 7.92
C ALA A 25 -14.90 -82.38 9.08
N ALA A 26 -14.63 -82.88 10.29
CA ALA A 26 -14.32 -82.05 11.45
C ALA A 26 -12.98 -81.31 11.30
N GLU A 27 -11.93 -81.96 10.77
CA GLU A 27 -10.63 -81.34 10.50
C GLU A 27 -10.73 -80.24 9.44
N ILE A 28 -11.45 -80.49 8.34
CA ILE A 28 -11.71 -79.48 7.30
C ILE A 28 -12.53 -78.33 7.89
N GLY A 29 -13.56 -78.62 8.67
CA GLY A 29 -14.36 -77.61 9.36
C GLY A 29 -13.51 -76.75 10.28
N LYS A 30 -12.60 -77.35 11.04
CA LYS A 30 -11.65 -76.65 11.91
C LYS A 30 -10.70 -75.76 11.11
N ALA A 31 -10.12 -76.27 10.01
CA ALA A 31 -9.22 -75.50 9.15
C ALA A 31 -9.94 -74.31 8.49
N LEU A 32 -11.19 -74.49 8.04
CA LEU A 32 -12.01 -73.42 7.47
C LEU A 32 -12.36 -72.36 8.52
N LEU A 33 -12.69 -72.77 9.75
CA LEU A 33 -12.95 -71.83 10.85
C LEU A 33 -11.68 -71.06 11.24
N GLU A 34 -10.52 -71.71 11.25
CA GLU A 34 -9.25 -71.06 11.54
C GLU A 34 -8.88 -70.03 10.45
N ARG A 35 -9.03 -70.40 9.17
CA ARG A 35 -8.86 -69.48 8.04
C ARG A 35 -9.86 -68.32 8.10
N ASN A 36 -11.11 -68.58 8.45
CA ASN A 36 -12.12 -67.52 8.58
C ASN A 36 -11.74 -66.54 9.70
N LYS A 37 -11.34 -67.04 10.87
CA LYS A 37 -10.84 -66.22 11.98
C LYS A 37 -9.58 -65.43 11.61
N GLU A 38 -8.70 -65.96 10.77
CA GLU A 38 -7.54 -65.23 10.25
C GLU A 38 -7.97 -64.09 9.32
N LEU A 39 -8.86 -64.35 8.37
CA LEU A 39 -9.42 -63.32 7.49
C LEU A 39 -10.18 -62.24 8.25
N GLU A 40 -10.93 -62.60 9.30
CA GLU A 40 -11.59 -61.62 10.18
C GLU A 40 -10.56 -60.74 10.91
N ARG A 41 -9.48 -61.34 11.45
CA ARG A 41 -8.39 -60.59 12.08
C ARG A 41 -7.70 -59.65 11.10
N GLU A 42 -7.38 -60.12 9.91
CA GLU A 42 -6.78 -59.29 8.85
C GLU A 42 -7.71 -58.15 8.44
N THR A 43 -9.01 -58.42 8.31
CA THR A 43 -10.01 -57.40 7.96
C THR A 43 -10.09 -56.31 9.03
N ILE A 44 -10.13 -56.70 10.31
CA ILE A 44 -10.13 -55.76 11.43
C ILE A 44 -8.84 -54.93 11.46
N GLN A 45 -7.69 -55.57 11.22
CA GLN A 45 -6.41 -54.89 11.16
C GLN A 45 -6.36 -53.87 10.02
N LEU A 46 -6.81 -54.24 8.81
CA LEU A 46 -6.89 -53.34 7.67
C LEU A 46 -7.86 -52.17 7.92
N GLN A 47 -8.98 -52.42 8.61
CA GLN A 47 -9.91 -51.37 9.03
C GLN A 47 -9.25 -50.40 10.02
N SER A 48 -8.46 -50.89 10.97
CA SER A 48 -7.70 -50.04 11.91
C SER A 48 -6.69 -49.16 11.16
N ILE A 49 -5.89 -49.76 10.27
CA ILE A 49 -4.89 -49.02 9.48
C ILE A 49 -5.55 -47.96 8.59
N ASN A 50 -6.68 -48.30 7.95
CA ASN A 50 -7.43 -47.35 7.14
C ASN A 50 -7.96 -46.19 7.99
N GLY A 51 -8.45 -46.48 9.21
CA GLY A 51 -8.83 -45.45 10.17
C GLY A 51 -7.68 -44.50 10.54
N GLU A 52 -6.49 -45.04 10.81
CA GLU A 52 -5.28 -44.24 11.10
C GLU A 52 -4.87 -43.38 9.90
N GLN A 53 -4.86 -43.95 8.69
CA GLN A 53 -4.57 -43.23 7.45
C GLN A 53 -5.58 -42.10 7.19
N ALA A 54 -6.87 -42.33 7.48
CA ALA A 54 -7.89 -41.30 7.34
C ALA A 54 -7.64 -40.11 8.30
N LEU A 55 -7.21 -40.37 9.53
CA LEU A 55 -6.83 -39.33 10.48
C LEU A 55 -5.56 -38.58 10.04
N GLU A 56 -4.58 -39.28 9.47
CA GLU A 56 -3.38 -38.65 8.91
C GLU A 56 -3.72 -37.73 7.73
N ILE A 57 -4.60 -38.19 6.82
CA ILE A 57 -5.08 -37.36 5.71
C ILE A 57 -5.79 -36.11 6.23
N ASP A 58 -6.65 -36.23 7.22
CA ASP A 58 -7.34 -35.08 7.82
C ASP A 58 -6.35 -34.09 8.47
N TYR A 59 -5.34 -34.61 9.19
CA TYR A 59 -4.30 -33.77 9.78
C TYR A 59 -3.47 -33.03 8.73
N LEU A 60 -3.01 -33.73 7.68
CA LEU A 60 -2.26 -33.11 6.59
C LEU A 60 -3.12 -32.10 5.81
N THR A 61 -4.41 -32.38 5.64
CA THR A 61 -5.36 -31.46 5.00
C THR A 61 -5.49 -30.17 5.82
N LYS A 62 -5.62 -30.28 7.14
CA LYS A 62 -5.64 -29.12 8.05
C LYS A 62 -4.34 -28.32 8.00
N GLN A 63 -3.18 -28.99 7.96
CA GLN A 63 -1.91 -28.30 7.79
C GLN A 63 -1.82 -27.56 6.46
N LEU A 64 -2.26 -28.17 5.35
CA LEU A 64 -2.28 -27.54 4.04
C LEU A 64 -3.20 -26.31 4.02
N GLU A 65 -4.35 -26.40 4.67
CA GLU A 65 -5.29 -25.27 4.77
C GLU A 65 -4.70 -24.11 5.58
N ALA A 66 -4.04 -24.40 6.72
CA ALA A 66 -3.32 -23.38 7.48
C ALA A 66 -2.21 -22.72 6.66
N LEU A 67 -1.46 -23.50 5.87
CA LEU A 67 -0.43 -22.96 4.96
C LEU A 67 -1.04 -22.09 3.85
N ARG A 68 -2.22 -22.43 3.33
CA ARG A 68 -2.95 -21.59 2.36
C ARG A 68 -3.35 -20.27 2.99
N GLN A 69 -3.94 -20.29 4.19
CA GLN A 69 -4.33 -19.08 4.90
C GLN A 69 -3.15 -18.15 5.18
N VAL A 70 -1.99 -18.70 5.56
CA VAL A 70 -0.75 -17.92 5.75
C VAL A 70 -0.24 -17.34 4.43
N ASN A 71 -0.37 -18.08 3.32
CA ASN A 71 0.02 -17.56 2.02
C ASN A 71 -0.92 -16.42 1.57
N ASP A 72 -2.22 -16.59 1.76
CA ASP A 72 -3.23 -15.57 1.44
C ASP A 72 -3.03 -14.30 2.28
N SER A 73 -2.76 -14.44 3.59
CA SER A 73 -2.47 -13.29 4.44
C SER A 73 -1.18 -12.59 4.03
N ARG A 74 -0.13 -13.35 3.67
CA ARG A 74 1.11 -12.80 3.11
C ARG A 74 0.87 -12.05 1.80
N MET A 75 0.00 -12.56 0.91
CA MET A 75 -0.35 -11.87 -0.34
C MET A 75 -1.02 -10.52 -0.04
N ARG A 76 -1.98 -10.48 0.88
CA ARG A 76 -2.64 -9.22 1.29
C ARG A 76 -1.65 -8.21 1.87
N ILE A 77 -0.72 -8.66 2.70
CA ILE A 77 0.33 -7.80 3.26
C ILE A 77 1.22 -7.23 2.15
N TYR A 78 1.56 -8.03 1.13
CA TYR A 78 2.33 -7.52 -0.01
C TYR A 78 1.56 -6.51 -0.84
N GLU A 79 0.26 -6.73 -1.08
CA GLU A 79 -0.59 -5.76 -1.77
C GLU A 79 -0.73 -4.45 -0.98
N GLU A 80 -0.88 -4.53 0.33
CA GLU A 80 -0.94 -3.35 1.21
C GLU A 80 0.40 -2.61 1.25
N LEU A 81 1.52 -3.34 1.30
CA LEU A 81 2.84 -2.76 1.23
C LEU A 81 3.08 -2.05 -0.11
N ASP A 82 2.66 -2.64 -1.23
CA ASP A 82 2.77 -2.03 -2.55
C ASP A 82 1.97 -0.73 -2.64
N LYS A 83 0.73 -0.71 -2.12
CA LYS A 83 -0.08 0.51 -2.00
C LYS A 83 0.63 1.58 -1.17
N ASN A 84 1.15 1.22 0.01
CA ASN A 84 1.87 2.15 0.88
C ASN A 84 3.13 2.72 0.21
N VAL A 85 3.88 1.90 -0.53
CA VAL A 85 5.05 2.36 -1.28
C VAL A 85 4.63 3.38 -2.35
N GLN A 86 3.59 3.08 -3.13
CA GLN A 86 3.07 4.00 -4.16
C GLN A 86 2.59 5.33 -3.55
N GLU A 87 1.89 5.28 -2.41
CA GLU A 87 1.46 6.48 -1.69
C GLU A 87 2.64 7.32 -1.19
N LEU A 88 3.66 6.67 -0.63
CA LEU A 88 4.89 7.34 -0.18
C LEU A 88 5.65 7.97 -1.35
N GLU A 89 5.76 7.27 -2.49
CA GLU A 89 6.37 7.81 -3.71
C GLU A 89 5.61 9.03 -4.22
N LYS A 90 4.28 8.95 -4.28
CA LYS A 90 3.42 10.06 -4.69
C LYS A 90 3.57 11.26 -3.75
N ASN A 91 3.57 11.03 -2.44
CA ASN A 91 3.77 12.08 -1.44
C ASN A 91 5.16 12.70 -1.54
N ASN A 92 6.20 11.90 -1.76
CA ASN A 92 7.56 12.39 -1.96
C ASN A 92 7.66 13.24 -3.24
N GLN A 93 7.10 12.78 -4.36
CA GLN A 93 7.05 13.57 -5.60
C GLN A 93 6.36 14.92 -5.37
N ARG A 94 5.23 14.94 -4.65
CA ARG A 94 4.53 16.18 -4.28
C ARG A 94 5.39 17.11 -3.42
N LEU A 95 6.06 16.59 -2.40
CA LEU A 95 6.96 17.38 -1.56
C LEU A 95 8.13 17.96 -2.38
N VAL A 96 8.68 17.19 -3.33
CA VAL A 96 9.73 17.66 -4.23
C VAL A 96 9.23 18.78 -5.14
N THR A 97 8.00 18.67 -5.70
CA THR A 97 7.42 19.74 -6.51
C THR A 97 7.14 20.99 -5.68
N ASP A 98 6.64 20.84 -4.47
CA ASP A 98 6.34 21.95 -3.56
C ASP A 98 7.64 22.64 -3.10
N ALA A 99 8.69 21.87 -2.79
CA ALA A 99 10.01 22.39 -2.47
C ALA A 99 10.63 23.14 -3.66
N ARG A 100 10.48 22.62 -4.89
CA ARG A 100 10.93 23.30 -6.11
C ARG A 100 10.17 24.61 -6.33
N ALA A 101 8.85 24.62 -6.16
CA ALA A 101 8.03 25.83 -6.25
C ALA A 101 8.36 26.85 -5.14
N GLY A 102 8.66 26.38 -3.93
CA GLY A 102 9.17 27.21 -2.84
C GLY A 102 10.51 27.86 -3.19
N LYS A 103 11.45 27.08 -3.74
CA LYS A 103 12.76 27.57 -4.17
C LYS A 103 12.63 28.64 -5.26
N GLN A 104 11.80 28.42 -6.28
CA GLN A 104 11.54 29.40 -7.34
C GLN A 104 10.95 30.72 -6.77
N ARG A 105 10.02 30.63 -5.81
CA ARG A 105 9.49 31.82 -5.13
C ARG A 105 10.58 32.58 -4.39
N ILE A 106 11.46 31.88 -3.66
CA ILE A 106 12.61 32.49 -2.98
C ILE A 106 13.52 33.19 -3.99
N GLU A 107 13.87 32.54 -5.11
CA GLU A 107 14.70 33.11 -6.17
C GLU A 107 14.09 34.40 -6.73
N THR A 108 12.80 34.42 -7.06
CA THR A 108 12.13 35.64 -7.55
C THR A 108 12.11 36.79 -6.52
N LEU A 109 11.97 36.46 -5.23
CA LEU A 109 12.03 37.46 -4.16
C LEU A 109 13.45 38.01 -3.99
N LEU A 110 14.47 37.15 -4.09
CA LEU A 110 15.87 37.58 -4.05
C LEU A 110 16.22 38.50 -5.23
N GLU A 111 15.74 38.19 -6.44
CA GLU A 111 15.90 39.06 -7.61
C GLU A 111 15.22 40.42 -7.39
N SER A 112 14.00 40.44 -6.84
CA SER A 112 13.30 41.68 -6.51
C SER A 112 14.03 42.49 -5.43
N LEU A 113 14.57 41.82 -4.40
CA LEU A 113 15.35 42.46 -3.34
C LEU A 113 16.62 43.08 -3.91
N SER A 114 17.39 42.35 -4.71
CA SER A 114 18.57 42.86 -5.39
C SER A 114 18.24 44.07 -6.27
N GLY A 115 17.12 44.02 -7.01
CA GLY A 115 16.65 45.16 -7.79
C GLY A 115 16.25 46.38 -6.94
N MET A 116 15.78 46.19 -5.70
CA MET A 116 15.52 47.27 -4.76
C MET A 116 16.81 47.80 -4.12
N GLU A 117 17.76 46.93 -3.80
CA GLU A 117 19.08 47.31 -3.28
C GLU A 117 19.81 48.23 -4.26
N ILE A 118 19.85 47.86 -5.56
CA ILE A 118 20.45 48.70 -6.61
C ILE A 118 19.76 50.08 -6.67
N LYS A 119 18.43 50.14 -6.60
CA LYS A 119 17.70 51.43 -6.60
C LYS A 119 18.02 52.27 -5.36
N ASN A 120 18.18 51.64 -4.19
CA ASN A 120 18.59 52.34 -2.98
C ASN A 120 20.03 52.86 -3.09
N GLU A 121 20.95 52.09 -3.65
CA GLU A 121 22.32 52.54 -3.94
C GLU A 121 22.34 53.72 -4.91
N GLU A 122 21.54 53.67 -5.98
CA GLU A 122 21.39 54.79 -6.93
C GLU A 122 20.82 56.05 -6.27
N LEU A 123 19.81 55.90 -5.40
CA LEU A 123 19.24 57.02 -4.66
C LEU A 123 20.24 57.59 -3.65
N GLN A 124 20.97 56.73 -2.95
CA GLN A 124 22.02 57.14 -2.01
C GLN A 124 23.12 57.92 -2.75
N LYS A 125 23.56 57.43 -3.92
CA LYS A 125 24.52 58.13 -4.77
C LYS A 125 24.02 59.52 -5.19
N LYS A 126 22.75 59.64 -5.60
CA LYS A 126 22.13 60.93 -5.93
C LYS A 126 22.09 61.88 -4.72
N ILE A 127 21.81 61.36 -3.53
CA ILE A 127 21.87 62.15 -2.28
C ILE A 127 23.29 62.63 -2.03
N ASP A 128 24.29 61.77 -2.13
CA ASP A 128 25.69 62.13 -1.91
C ASP A 128 26.19 63.16 -2.95
N GLU A 129 25.78 63.02 -4.23
CA GLU A 129 26.01 64.01 -5.27
C GLU A 129 25.36 65.37 -4.95
N MET A 130 24.10 65.40 -4.48
CA MET A 130 23.45 66.64 -4.04
C MET A 130 24.17 67.26 -2.84
N VAL A 131 24.53 66.47 -1.83
CA VAL A 131 25.25 66.95 -0.63
C VAL A 131 26.62 67.53 -1.01
N THR A 132 27.36 66.88 -1.91
CA THR A 132 28.67 67.38 -2.36
C THR A 132 28.55 68.65 -3.19
N THR A 133 27.55 68.76 -4.07
CA THR A 133 27.31 69.99 -4.85
C THR A 133 26.86 71.16 -3.97
N GLU A 134 25.98 70.94 -2.99
CA GLU A 134 25.60 71.95 -1.99
C GLU A 134 26.81 72.42 -1.20
N ARG A 135 27.65 71.50 -0.70
CA ARG A 135 28.89 71.87 0.01
C ARG A 135 29.88 72.66 -0.86
N GLN A 136 29.91 72.40 -2.17
CA GLN A 136 30.70 73.20 -3.11
C GLN A 136 30.09 74.60 -3.33
N ARG A 137 28.76 74.70 -3.42
CA ARG A 137 28.04 75.98 -3.50
C ARG A 137 28.29 76.82 -2.25
N GLU A 138 28.14 76.26 -1.05
CA GLU A 138 28.45 76.94 0.20
C GLU A 138 29.90 77.43 0.25
N LYS A 139 30.86 76.63 -0.21
CA LYS A 139 32.28 77.06 -0.30
C LYS A 139 32.48 78.17 -1.32
N ALA A 140 31.81 78.10 -2.47
CA ALA A 140 31.87 79.15 -3.50
C ALA A 140 31.19 80.44 -3.04
N GLU A 141 30.10 80.32 -2.27
CA GLU A 141 29.38 81.44 -1.68
C GLU A 141 30.18 82.07 -0.54
N ARG A 142 30.79 81.28 0.36
CA ARG A 142 31.75 81.77 1.37
C ARG A 142 32.96 82.47 0.75
N ARG A 143 33.42 82.05 -0.43
CA ARG A 143 34.48 82.75 -1.19
C ARG A 143 34.00 84.07 -1.79
N LYS A 144 32.72 84.17 -2.15
CA LYS A 144 32.09 85.40 -2.66
C LYS A 144 31.76 86.39 -1.55
N THR A 145 31.31 85.94 -0.38
CA THR A 145 30.96 86.79 0.77
C THR A 145 32.17 87.31 1.56
N MET A 146 33.38 86.79 1.28
CA MET A 146 34.65 87.37 1.76
C MET A 146 35.12 88.57 0.92
N SER A 147 34.42 88.91 -0.17
CA SER A 147 34.56 90.19 -0.85
C SER A 147 33.20 90.86 -0.94
N VAL A 148 33.04 91.95 -0.18
CA VAL A 148 31.90 92.89 -0.18
C VAL A 148 30.70 92.48 0.71
N PRO A 149 30.47 93.21 1.82
CA PRO A 149 29.17 93.29 2.47
C PRO A 149 28.32 94.32 1.72
N SER A 150 27.13 93.95 1.24
CA SER A 150 25.87 94.71 1.40
C SER A 150 24.82 94.34 0.33
N LEU A 151 23.55 94.42 0.76
CA LEU A 151 22.32 94.64 0.00
C LEU A 151 21.84 93.55 -0.97
N HIS A 152 20.73 92.89 -0.62
CA HIS A 152 19.45 93.09 -1.34
C HIS A 152 18.27 92.50 -0.56
N GLU A 153 17.68 93.29 0.35
CA GLU A 153 16.23 93.26 0.53
C GLU A 153 15.62 93.98 -0.66
N ILE A 154 14.74 93.34 -1.43
CA ILE A 154 13.46 93.95 -1.82
C ILE A 154 12.41 92.83 -1.94
N ASN A 155 11.52 92.80 -0.96
CA ASN A 155 10.24 92.15 -0.97
C ASN A 155 9.27 93.05 -1.78
N TYR A 156 8.74 92.57 -2.90
CA TYR A 156 7.72 93.29 -3.68
C TYR A 156 6.41 92.50 -3.57
N GLU A 157 5.60 92.85 -2.58
CA GLU A 157 4.16 92.62 -2.63
C GLU A 157 3.48 93.89 -3.14
N ASP A 158 2.43 93.61 -3.91
CA ASP A 158 1.25 94.42 -4.24
C ASP A 158 1.23 95.42 -5.40
N PHE A 159 0.17 95.20 -6.20
CA PHE A 159 -0.72 96.19 -6.82
C PHE A 159 -0.59 96.46 -8.33
N PHE A 160 -1.23 95.61 -9.15
CA PHE A 160 -2.55 95.85 -9.78
C PHE A 160 -2.82 94.90 -10.98
N PRO A 161 -4.08 94.75 -11.44
CA PRO A 161 -4.57 93.60 -12.18
C PRO A 161 -4.68 93.92 -13.67
N THR A 162 -5.14 92.93 -14.43
CA THR A 162 -5.67 93.01 -15.82
C THR A 162 -4.74 92.40 -16.87
N SER A 163 -4.98 91.10 -17.07
CA SER A 163 -5.23 90.49 -18.39
C SER A 163 -4.20 90.70 -19.48
N PHE A 164 -3.15 89.87 -19.50
CA PHE A 164 -2.59 89.29 -20.75
C PHE A 164 -1.75 88.05 -20.40
N PRO A 165 -2.15 86.82 -20.77
CA PRO A 165 -1.21 85.71 -20.81
C PRO A 165 -0.31 85.89 -22.03
N CYS A 166 0.86 86.49 -21.81
CA CYS A 166 1.96 86.40 -22.76
C CYS A 166 2.43 84.94 -22.81
N TRP A 167 2.02 84.21 -23.85
CA TRP A 167 2.71 82.99 -24.24
C TRP A 167 4.08 83.36 -24.80
N SER A 168 5.07 83.47 -23.92
CA SER A 168 6.45 83.30 -24.34
C SER A 168 7.28 82.65 -23.23
N ASN A 169 7.43 81.34 -23.40
CA ASN A 169 8.70 80.66 -23.32
C ASN A 169 9.42 80.68 -21.96
N ASN A 170 9.03 79.75 -21.07
CA ASN A 170 9.94 78.90 -20.28
C ASN A 170 9.14 77.93 -19.40
N GLN A 171 8.71 76.80 -19.96
CA GLN A 171 8.16 75.69 -19.16
C GLN A 171 8.69 74.33 -19.61
N TYR A 172 10.01 74.24 -19.81
CA TYR A 172 10.73 72.98 -19.64
C TYR A 172 11.00 72.78 -18.15
N LYS A 173 9.94 72.51 -17.35
CA LYS A 173 9.94 71.97 -15.97
C LYS A 173 8.65 72.37 -15.24
N GLN A 174 7.53 71.80 -15.64
CA GLN A 174 6.46 71.38 -14.73
C GLN A 174 5.43 70.64 -15.57
N GLY A 175 5.11 69.42 -15.14
CA GLY A 175 4.21 68.52 -15.85
C GLY A 175 2.94 69.26 -16.24
N LEU A 176 2.68 69.30 -17.54
CA LEU A 176 1.40 69.72 -18.09
C LEU A 176 0.32 69.00 -17.28
N HIS A 177 -0.52 69.80 -16.62
CA HIS A 177 -1.74 69.30 -16.00
C HIS A 177 -2.50 68.55 -17.09
N LEU A 178 -2.47 67.23 -16.97
CA LEU A 178 -3.08 66.36 -17.94
C LEU A 178 -4.56 66.70 -18.03
N ASN A 179 -5.08 66.88 -19.25
CA ASN A 179 -6.49 67.19 -19.46
C ASN A 179 -7.34 66.20 -18.64
N PRO A 180 -8.33 66.62 -17.82
CA PRO A 180 -9.08 65.72 -16.93
C PRO A 180 -9.59 64.47 -17.64
N TYR A 181 -10.03 64.64 -18.89
CA TYR A 181 -10.45 63.55 -19.78
C TYR A 181 -9.34 62.54 -20.12
N GLU A 182 -8.09 62.96 -20.27
CA GLU A 182 -6.97 62.04 -20.51
C GLU A 182 -6.64 61.19 -19.28
N THR A 183 -6.84 61.72 -18.06
CA THR A 183 -6.67 60.93 -16.83
C THR A 183 -7.78 59.88 -16.68
N GLU A 184 -9.00 60.24 -17.06
CA GLU A 184 -10.15 59.34 -17.04
C GLU A 184 -10.04 58.26 -18.11
N ILE A 185 -9.62 58.61 -19.33
CA ILE A 185 -9.31 57.64 -20.39
C ILE A 185 -8.26 56.64 -19.92
N ARG A 186 -7.21 57.09 -19.23
CA ARG A 186 -6.19 56.18 -18.66
C ARG A 186 -6.77 55.25 -17.59
N LYS A 187 -7.57 55.77 -16.66
CA LYS A 187 -8.24 54.96 -15.64
C LYS A 187 -9.17 53.93 -16.29
N LEU A 188 -9.95 54.32 -17.29
CA LEU A 188 -10.81 53.41 -18.05
C LEU A 188 -9.97 52.35 -18.78
N GLN A 189 -8.87 52.72 -19.43
CA GLN A 189 -7.94 51.77 -20.06
C GLN A 189 -7.32 50.79 -19.04
N ASP A 190 -6.98 51.25 -17.83
CA ASP A 190 -6.52 50.38 -16.74
C ASP A 190 -7.62 49.42 -16.28
N THR A 191 -8.87 49.90 -16.13
CA THR A 191 -10.00 49.02 -15.76
C THR A 191 -10.31 48.00 -16.85
N VAL A 192 -10.27 48.38 -18.12
CA VAL A 192 -10.45 47.45 -19.25
C VAL A 192 -9.33 46.41 -19.27
N ARG A 193 -8.08 46.80 -19.01
CA ARG A 193 -6.97 45.85 -18.88
C ARG A 193 -7.18 44.87 -17.73
N LYS A 194 -7.59 45.36 -16.55
CA LYS A 194 -7.91 44.51 -15.39
C LYS A 194 -9.06 43.56 -15.69
N LEU A 195 -10.13 44.03 -16.31
CA LEU A 195 -11.28 43.20 -16.68
C LEU A 195 -10.91 42.14 -17.72
N ARG A 196 -10.06 42.46 -18.71
CA ARG A 196 -9.55 41.48 -19.67
C ARG A 196 -8.71 40.39 -19.00
N VAL A 197 -7.83 40.76 -18.05
CA VAL A 197 -7.06 39.77 -17.28
C VAL A 197 -8.01 38.91 -16.44
N GLN A 198 -8.99 39.53 -15.75
CA GLN A 198 -9.98 38.80 -14.97
C GLN A 198 -10.79 37.83 -15.84
N GLU A 199 -11.21 38.25 -17.03
CA GLU A 199 -11.92 37.37 -17.98
C GLU A 199 -11.08 36.15 -18.36
N THR A 200 -9.77 36.31 -18.60
CA THR A 200 -8.89 35.18 -18.91
C THR A 200 -8.72 34.23 -17.72
N ILE A 201 -8.69 34.76 -16.49
CA ILE A 201 -8.60 33.95 -15.27
C ILE A 201 -9.91 33.17 -15.05
N GLU A 202 -11.06 33.83 -15.18
CA GLU A 202 -12.36 33.19 -15.02
C GLU A 202 -12.64 32.15 -16.12
N LYS A 203 -12.15 32.37 -17.35
CA LYS A 203 -12.18 31.36 -18.42
C LYS A 203 -11.40 30.09 -18.03
N ARG A 204 -10.18 30.24 -17.52
CA ARG A 204 -9.37 29.09 -17.06
C ARG A 204 -10.02 28.36 -15.90
N LYS A 205 -10.54 29.08 -14.90
CA LYS A 205 -11.27 28.47 -13.79
C LYS A 205 -12.52 27.72 -14.25
N ARG A 206 -13.25 28.28 -15.23
CA ARG A 206 -14.39 27.60 -15.83
C ARG A 206 -13.95 26.30 -16.50
N GLU A 207 -12.90 26.33 -17.31
CA GLU A 207 -12.34 25.13 -17.96
C GLU A 207 -11.89 24.08 -16.92
N GLU A 208 -11.25 24.51 -15.83
CA GLU A 208 -10.86 23.62 -14.71
C GLU A 208 -12.08 22.95 -14.05
N PHE A 209 -13.13 23.73 -13.74
CA PHE A 209 -14.37 23.18 -13.18
C PHE A 209 -15.13 22.30 -14.18
N GLU A 210 -15.12 22.62 -15.48
CA GLU A 210 -15.70 21.78 -16.53
C GLU A 210 -15.01 20.41 -16.59
N ILE A 211 -13.68 20.36 -16.43
CA ILE A 211 -12.92 19.12 -16.34
C ILE A 211 -13.27 18.35 -15.06
N GLU A 212 -13.34 19.03 -13.91
CA GLU A 212 -13.72 18.40 -12.63
C GLU A 212 -15.13 17.79 -12.70
N VAL A 213 -16.09 18.52 -13.27
CA VAL A 213 -17.45 18.02 -13.49
C VAL A 213 -17.46 16.84 -14.44
N ALA A 214 -16.67 16.85 -15.52
CA ALA A 214 -16.57 15.73 -16.44
C ALA A 214 -16.05 14.46 -15.74
N VAL A 215 -15.00 14.58 -14.92
CA VAL A 215 -14.46 13.45 -14.14
C VAL A 215 -15.48 12.94 -13.12
N MET A 216 -16.17 13.83 -12.40
CA MET A 216 -17.23 13.43 -11.47
C MET A 216 -18.39 12.70 -12.16
N ILE A 217 -18.74 13.10 -13.39
CA ILE A 217 -19.77 12.41 -14.18
C ILE A 217 -19.29 10.99 -14.55
N GLU A 218 -18.04 10.84 -14.99
CA GLU A 218 -17.44 9.53 -15.29
C GLU A 218 -17.42 8.62 -14.05
N ASP A 219 -17.00 9.15 -12.90
CA ASP A 219 -17.00 8.40 -11.65
C ASP A 219 -18.41 7.98 -11.22
N ASN A 220 -19.40 8.86 -11.37
CA ASN A 220 -20.80 8.50 -11.10
C ASN A 220 -21.32 7.40 -12.03
N GLN A 221 -21.02 7.46 -13.33
CA GLN A 221 -21.37 6.39 -14.28
C GLN A 221 -20.69 5.06 -13.92
N ASN A 222 -19.42 5.11 -13.49
CA ASN A 222 -18.69 3.93 -13.02
C ASN A 222 -19.28 3.36 -11.72
N LEU A 223 -19.81 4.20 -10.83
CA LEU A 223 -20.50 3.75 -9.63
C LEU A 223 -21.87 3.16 -9.96
N GLU A 224 -22.65 3.78 -10.85
CA GLU A 224 -23.94 3.26 -11.32
C GLU A 224 -23.78 1.86 -11.93
N THR A 225 -22.80 1.65 -12.81
CA THR A 225 -22.52 0.33 -13.41
C THR A 225 -22.12 -0.72 -12.37
N LYS A 226 -21.33 -0.35 -11.35
CA LYS A 226 -21.00 -1.25 -10.23
C LYS A 226 -22.22 -1.60 -9.39
N VAL A 227 -23.11 -0.64 -9.14
CA VAL A 227 -24.36 -0.88 -8.42
C VAL A 227 -25.24 -1.85 -9.21
N GLU A 228 -25.40 -1.65 -10.52
CA GLU A 228 -26.14 -2.59 -11.37
C GLU A 228 -25.55 -4.00 -11.36
N GLU A 229 -24.22 -4.13 -11.33
CA GLU A 229 -23.55 -5.44 -11.22
C GLU A 229 -23.84 -6.10 -9.85
N LEU A 230 -23.75 -5.34 -8.76
CA LEU A 230 -24.06 -5.83 -7.42
C LEU A 230 -25.54 -6.23 -7.29
N GLU A 231 -26.45 -5.46 -7.87
CA GLU A 231 -27.87 -5.80 -7.93
C GLU A 231 -28.11 -7.12 -8.69
N LYS A 232 -27.42 -7.33 -9.83
CA LYS A 232 -27.48 -8.61 -10.56
C LYS A 232 -26.98 -9.77 -9.70
N ARG A 233 -25.82 -9.60 -9.04
CA ARG A 233 -25.27 -10.63 -8.13
C ARG A 233 -26.24 -10.93 -6.98
N LEU A 234 -26.86 -9.90 -6.40
CA LEU A 234 -27.86 -10.05 -5.34
C LEU A 234 -29.13 -10.78 -5.83
N MET A 235 -29.58 -10.51 -7.06
CA MET A 235 -30.68 -11.27 -7.65
C MET A 235 -30.31 -12.75 -7.82
N ASP A 236 -29.08 -13.05 -8.23
CA ASP A 236 -28.62 -14.42 -8.40
C ASP A 236 -28.45 -15.15 -7.06
N THR A 237 -27.93 -14.49 -6.02
CA THR A 237 -27.90 -15.07 -4.67
C THR A 237 -29.30 -15.34 -4.14
N ASN A 238 -30.25 -14.41 -4.34
CA ASN A 238 -31.64 -14.61 -3.94
C ASN A 238 -32.31 -15.79 -4.67
N LYS A 239 -32.02 -15.99 -5.96
CA LYS A 239 -32.48 -17.17 -6.71
C LYS A 239 -31.90 -18.45 -6.11
N LEU A 240 -30.59 -18.48 -5.87
CA LEU A 240 -29.92 -19.63 -5.26
C LEU A 240 -30.46 -19.92 -3.85
N GLU A 241 -30.73 -18.91 -3.04
CA GLU A 241 -31.38 -19.08 -1.74
C GLU A 241 -32.80 -19.65 -1.87
N ALA A 242 -33.57 -19.20 -2.86
CA ALA A 242 -34.90 -19.75 -3.12
C ALA A 242 -34.82 -21.22 -3.57
N GLU A 243 -33.85 -21.57 -4.42
CA GLU A 243 -33.57 -22.95 -4.82
C GLU A 243 -33.13 -23.81 -3.63
N LEU A 244 -32.26 -23.29 -2.76
CA LEU A 244 -31.85 -23.97 -1.53
C LEU A 244 -33.04 -24.19 -0.60
N LYS A 245 -33.91 -23.20 -0.40
CA LYS A 245 -35.15 -23.33 0.38
C LYS A 245 -36.06 -24.40 -0.22
N GLN A 246 -36.21 -24.43 -1.56
CA GLN A 246 -36.99 -25.44 -2.25
C GLN A 246 -36.39 -26.85 -2.11
N LEU A 247 -35.07 -26.97 -2.21
CA LEU A 247 -34.34 -28.23 -1.97
C LEU A 247 -34.41 -28.65 -0.50
N GLN A 248 -34.42 -27.71 0.43
CA GLN A 248 -34.60 -27.98 1.86
C GLN A 248 -36.01 -28.51 2.15
N LEU A 249 -37.05 -27.87 1.60
CA LEU A 249 -38.43 -28.40 1.66
C LEU A 249 -38.55 -29.78 1.00
N ARG A 250 -37.84 -30.03 -0.11
CA ARG A 250 -37.82 -31.35 -0.76
C ARG A 250 -36.98 -32.38 0.00
N SER A 251 -36.02 -31.94 0.80
CA SER A 251 -35.10 -32.76 1.58
C SER A 251 -35.49 -32.86 3.06
N GLU A 252 -36.61 -32.26 3.48
CA GLU A 252 -37.39 -32.78 4.59
C GLU A 252 -37.56 -34.27 4.33
N LYS A 253 -36.81 -35.04 5.11
CA LYS A 253 -36.21 -36.29 4.68
C LYS A 253 -37.31 -37.33 4.56
N ILE A 254 -37.93 -37.48 3.39
CA ILE A 254 -38.91 -38.53 3.18
C ILE A 254 -38.18 -39.83 2.86
N CYS A 255 -38.42 -40.87 3.66
CA CYS A 255 -37.84 -42.19 3.44
C CYS A 255 -38.40 -42.81 2.14
N ARG A 256 -37.53 -43.10 1.15
CA ARG A 256 -37.92 -43.70 -0.15
C ARG A 256 -38.66 -45.05 -0.05
N ARG A 257 -38.66 -45.70 1.11
CA ARG A 257 -39.31 -47.00 1.34
C ARG A 257 -40.68 -46.90 2.01
N CYS A 258 -40.99 -45.81 2.72
CA CYS A 258 -42.26 -45.69 3.46
C CYS A 258 -42.96 -44.33 3.38
N GLY A 259 -42.40 -43.33 2.69
CA GLY A 259 -43.11 -42.08 2.40
C GLY A 259 -43.29 -41.11 3.58
N ASN A 260 -42.74 -41.43 4.76
CA ASN A 260 -42.85 -40.59 5.96
C ASN A 260 -41.62 -39.69 6.16
N GLU A 261 -41.83 -38.53 6.79
CA GLU A 261 -40.80 -37.59 7.25
C GLU A 261 -39.89 -38.23 8.31
N ILE A 262 -38.58 -38.23 8.07
CA ILE A 262 -37.55 -38.65 9.03
C ILE A 262 -37.40 -37.51 10.05
N LYS A 263 -38.01 -37.70 11.22
CA LYS A 263 -37.81 -36.82 12.37
C LYS A 263 -36.32 -36.75 12.75
N PRO A 264 -35.77 -35.58 13.08
CA PRO A 264 -34.40 -35.48 13.57
C PRO A 264 -34.34 -36.19 14.94
N CYS A 265 -33.72 -37.35 14.98
CA CYS A 265 -33.38 -38.02 16.22
C CYS A 265 -32.15 -37.33 16.80
N LEU A 266 -32.30 -36.17 17.46
CA LEU A 266 -31.38 -35.60 18.45
C LEU A 266 -31.99 -34.30 19.01
N PRO A 267 -32.05 -34.10 20.34
CA PRO A 267 -32.48 -32.84 20.92
C PRO A 267 -31.52 -31.72 20.51
N ALA A 268 -32.09 -30.60 20.07
CA ALA A 268 -31.41 -29.40 19.55
C ALA A 268 -30.62 -28.59 20.62
N GLY A 269 -30.03 -29.26 21.61
CA GLY A 269 -29.35 -28.62 22.76
C GLY A 269 -27.85 -28.89 22.87
N VAL A 270 -27.24 -29.71 22.00
CA VAL A 270 -25.82 -30.11 22.16
C VAL A 270 -24.91 -29.61 21.02
N LEU A 271 -25.47 -29.11 19.92
CA LEU A 271 -24.69 -28.57 18.79
C LEU A 271 -25.31 -27.27 18.25
N GLY A 272 -25.65 -26.37 19.17
CA GLY A 272 -26.15 -25.04 18.86
C GLY A 272 -25.57 -24.02 19.83
N LYS A 273 -24.23 -23.94 19.94
CA LYS A 273 -23.68 -22.60 20.09
C LYS A 273 -23.95 -21.96 18.74
N GLU A 274 -24.91 -21.04 18.73
CA GLU A 274 -25.06 -20.07 17.66
C GLU A 274 -23.65 -19.64 17.26
N VAL A 275 -23.25 -19.99 16.04
CA VAL A 275 -22.12 -19.34 15.42
C VAL A 275 -22.56 -17.89 15.36
N GLU A 276 -22.02 -17.06 16.25
CA GLU A 276 -22.10 -15.61 16.14
C GLU A 276 -21.67 -15.29 14.71
N HIS A 277 -22.65 -14.91 13.88
CA HIS A 277 -22.35 -14.28 12.62
C HIS A 277 -21.61 -13.00 12.97
N ASP A 278 -20.37 -12.86 12.48
CA ASP A 278 -19.65 -11.59 12.41
C ASP A 278 -20.34 -10.65 11.39
N GLU A 279 -21.62 -10.37 11.61
CA GLU A 279 -22.36 -9.31 10.95
C GLU A 279 -22.29 -8.09 11.89
N PRO A 280 -21.49 -7.06 11.57
CA PRO A 280 -21.48 -5.85 12.38
C PRO A 280 -22.85 -5.17 12.22
N TYR A 281 -23.75 -5.41 13.17
CA TYR A 281 -24.96 -4.62 13.32
C TYR A 281 -24.51 -3.20 13.71
N MET A 282 -24.38 -2.33 12.69
CA MET A 282 -24.10 -0.92 12.86
C MET A 282 -25.30 -0.26 13.52
N THR A 283 -25.34 -0.26 14.85
CA THR A 283 -26.18 0.64 15.63
C THR A 283 -25.63 2.05 15.46
N SER A 284 -26.28 2.82 14.61
CA SER A 284 -25.87 4.13 14.11
C SER A 284 -26.03 5.27 15.13
N GLU A 285 -25.42 5.13 16.32
CA GLU A 285 -25.36 6.22 17.31
C GLU A 285 -23.93 6.48 17.77
N GLY A 286 -23.03 6.76 16.81
CA GLY A 286 -21.72 7.35 17.12
C GLY A 286 -21.79 8.87 17.01
N LYS A 287 -21.41 9.59 18.07
CA LYS A 287 -21.33 11.05 18.07
C LYS A 287 -19.88 11.48 17.86
N VAL A 288 -19.66 12.39 16.91
CA VAL A 288 -18.34 12.99 16.66
C VAL A 288 -18.10 14.10 17.70
N ALA A 289 -17.01 14.00 18.47
CA ALA A 289 -16.56 15.06 19.35
C ALA A 289 -15.27 15.68 18.80
N ARG A 290 -15.20 17.01 18.76
CA ARG A 290 -13.99 17.77 18.43
C ARG A 290 -13.19 18.05 19.70
N LEU A 291 -11.93 17.64 19.68
CA LEU A 291 -10.93 17.96 20.69
C LEU A 291 -10.43 19.40 20.46
N GLU A 292 -10.02 20.07 21.54
CA GLU A 292 -9.59 21.48 21.48
C GLU A 292 -8.29 21.69 20.66
N ASP A 293 -7.52 20.61 20.42
CA ASP A 293 -6.31 20.61 19.57
C ASP A 293 -6.59 20.29 18.10
N GLY A 294 -7.85 20.35 17.66
CA GLY A 294 -8.23 20.27 16.25
C GLY A 294 -8.42 18.86 15.68
N GLY A 295 -8.35 17.81 16.52
CA GLY A 295 -8.71 16.44 16.14
C GLY A 295 -10.18 16.12 16.41
N SER A 296 -10.76 15.18 15.65
CA SER A 296 -12.11 14.65 15.92
C SER A 296 -12.04 13.16 16.23
N VAL A 297 -12.68 12.75 17.33
CA VAL A 297 -12.76 11.35 17.76
C VAL A 297 -14.18 10.84 17.54
N TYR A 298 -14.29 9.62 17.00
CA TYR A 298 -15.54 8.90 16.78
C TYR A 298 -15.54 7.62 17.62
N GLY A 299 -16.58 7.42 18.42
CA GLY A 299 -16.71 6.25 19.28
C GLY A 299 -18.08 6.20 19.95
N SER A 300 -18.41 5.06 20.55
CA SER A 300 -19.62 4.91 21.37
C SER A 300 -19.56 5.81 22.61
N ASN A 301 -20.72 6.21 23.14
CA ASN A 301 -20.82 7.16 24.26
C ASN A 301 -19.98 6.78 25.50
N GLU A 302 -19.72 5.49 25.69
CA GLU A 302 -18.97 4.95 26.82
C GLU A 302 -17.44 5.10 26.67
N SER A 303 -16.91 5.00 25.45
CA SER A 303 -15.48 5.19 25.17
C SER A 303 -15.05 6.65 25.21
N ILE A 304 -15.90 7.58 24.77
CA ILE A 304 -15.57 9.03 24.75
C ILE A 304 -15.46 9.57 26.18
N HIS A 305 -16.34 9.14 27.09
CA HIS A 305 -16.35 9.63 28.47
C HIS A 305 -15.14 9.12 29.28
N LYS A 306 -14.59 7.94 28.92
CA LYS A 306 -13.38 7.40 29.54
C LYS A 306 -12.12 8.17 29.12
N VAL A 307 -11.98 8.45 27.83
CA VAL A 307 -10.85 9.22 27.27
C VAL A 307 -10.82 10.66 27.83
N LEU A 308 -11.99 11.29 28.00
CA LEU A 308 -12.11 12.65 28.55
C LEU A 308 -11.84 12.74 30.06
N MET A 309 -12.14 11.68 30.81
CA MET A 309 -11.85 11.62 32.25
C MET A 309 -10.37 11.30 32.50
N GLU A 310 -9.77 10.41 31.71
CA GLU A 310 -8.34 10.07 31.77
C GLU A 310 -7.46 11.30 31.46
N THR A 311 -7.87 12.16 30.53
CA THR A 311 -7.18 13.44 30.25
C THR A 311 -7.37 14.49 31.35
N ARG A 312 -8.48 14.44 32.10
CA ARG A 312 -8.78 15.40 33.16
C ARG A 312 -8.09 15.06 34.49
N GLU A 313 -7.95 13.78 34.81
CA GLU A 313 -7.29 13.34 36.05
C GLU A 313 -5.77 13.56 36.01
N GLN A 314 -5.16 13.64 34.82
CA GLN A 314 -3.71 13.89 34.65
C GLN A 314 -3.30 15.36 34.80
N LEU A 315 -4.25 16.30 34.84
CA LEU A 315 -3.97 17.75 34.97
C LEU A 315 -3.99 18.27 36.41
N SER A 316 -4.21 17.42 37.41
CA SER A 316 -4.31 17.82 38.83
C SER A 316 -3.15 17.34 39.71
N GLY A 317 -1.93 17.23 39.15
CA GLY A 317 -0.72 16.88 39.90
C GLY A 317 0.47 17.77 39.56
N ASN A 318 0.72 18.76 40.42
CA ASN A 318 1.93 19.58 40.52
C ASN A 318 2.33 20.43 39.30
N GLY A 319 2.12 21.74 39.44
CA GLY A 319 2.63 22.76 38.55
C GLY A 319 4.16 22.81 38.55
N VAL A 320 4.74 22.29 37.47
CA VAL A 320 5.95 22.84 36.86
C VAL A 320 5.69 22.85 35.36
N GLN A 321 5.65 24.05 34.79
CA GLN A 321 5.67 24.22 33.34
C GLN A 321 6.99 23.67 32.81
N SER A 322 6.94 22.50 32.19
CA SER A 322 7.88 22.13 31.16
C SER A 322 7.09 21.49 30.04
N ASN A 323 7.07 22.13 28.88
CA ASN A 323 6.71 21.50 27.62
C ASN A 323 7.73 20.37 27.38
N VAL A 324 7.52 19.22 28.00
CA VAL A 324 8.27 18.01 27.67
C VAL A 324 7.63 17.52 26.38
N SER A 325 8.30 17.80 25.26
CA SER A 325 7.91 17.29 23.94
C SER A 325 7.70 15.78 24.03
N ILE A 326 6.66 15.26 23.37
CA ILE A 326 6.38 13.81 23.24
C ILE A 326 7.65 13.03 22.86
N LEU A 327 8.54 13.65 22.10
CA LEU A 327 9.84 13.09 21.73
C LEU A 327 10.79 12.93 22.92
N SER A 328 10.83 13.87 23.87
CA SER A 328 11.63 13.78 25.09
C SER A 328 11.08 12.75 26.07
N GLU A 329 9.76 12.54 26.08
CA GLU A 329 9.13 11.50 26.88
C GLU A 329 9.35 10.11 26.26
N LEU A 330 9.23 9.97 24.94
CA LEU A 330 9.60 8.77 24.20
C LEU A 330 11.09 8.45 24.32
N GLU A 331 11.96 9.47 24.27
CA GLU A 331 13.40 9.31 24.44
C GLU A 331 13.73 8.88 25.88
N SER A 332 13.06 9.44 26.89
CA SER A 332 13.17 8.97 28.28
C SER A 332 12.69 7.52 28.45
N GLN A 333 11.57 7.16 27.84
CA GLN A 333 11.05 5.79 27.84
C GLN A 333 11.99 4.81 27.12
N TYR A 334 12.59 5.23 26.00
CA TYR A 334 13.58 4.45 25.26
C TYR A 334 14.86 4.25 26.08
N TYR A 335 15.40 5.31 26.70
CA TYR A 335 16.55 5.19 27.60
C TYR A 335 16.26 4.30 28.82
N ALA A 336 15.07 4.40 29.41
CA ALA A 336 14.66 3.53 30.52
C ALA A 336 14.54 2.06 30.07
N LEU A 337 14.07 1.82 28.85
CA LEU A 337 14.00 0.48 28.28
C LEU A 337 15.39 -0.09 27.97
N CYS A 338 16.28 0.72 27.38
CA CYS A 338 17.69 0.36 27.17
C CYS A 338 18.37 0.00 28.50
N GLN A 339 18.17 0.78 29.55
CA GLN A 339 18.75 0.53 30.87
C GLN A 339 18.20 -0.77 31.50
N LYS A 340 16.91 -1.10 31.30
CA LYS A 340 16.33 -2.38 31.70
C LYS A 340 16.92 -3.56 30.92
N TYR A 341 17.13 -3.41 29.62
CA TYR A 341 17.78 -4.44 28.80
C TYR A 341 19.25 -4.63 29.20
N GLU A 342 19.99 -3.56 29.46
CA GLU A 342 21.35 -3.63 30.00
C GLU A 342 21.39 -4.31 31.37
N ALA A 343 20.44 -4.00 32.27
CA ALA A 343 20.32 -4.66 33.55
C ALA A 343 19.99 -6.16 33.42
N LEU A 344 19.14 -6.55 32.47
CA LEU A 344 18.83 -7.96 32.17
C LEU A 344 20.03 -8.70 31.57
N LEU A 345 20.80 -8.04 30.70
CA LEU A 345 22.04 -8.58 30.13
C LEU A 345 23.11 -8.74 31.23
N GLN A 346 23.26 -7.76 32.11
CA GLN A 346 24.16 -7.83 33.26
C GLN A 346 23.70 -8.90 34.28
N HIS A 347 22.39 -9.08 34.47
CA HIS A 347 21.83 -10.11 35.35
C HIS A 347 22.04 -11.52 34.77
N LYS A 348 21.90 -11.71 33.45
CA LYS A 348 22.28 -12.96 32.78
C LYS A 348 23.79 -13.23 32.86
N LEU A 349 24.62 -12.20 32.69
CA LEU A 349 26.08 -12.32 32.79
C LEU A 349 26.54 -12.61 34.23
N ARG A 350 25.85 -12.06 35.25
CA ARG A 350 26.09 -12.39 36.67
C ARG A 350 25.60 -13.78 37.03
N ARG A 351 24.42 -14.21 36.57
CA ARG A 351 23.94 -15.60 36.71
C ARG A 351 24.89 -16.61 36.06
N SER A 352 25.54 -16.24 34.96
CA SER A 352 26.51 -17.09 34.28
C SER A 352 27.87 -17.18 35.02
N ARG A 353 28.13 -16.34 36.02
CA ARG A 353 29.37 -16.33 36.83
C ARG A 353 29.20 -16.89 38.24
N THR A 354 27.98 -17.02 38.75
CA THR A 354 27.69 -17.63 40.05
C THR A 354 26.88 -18.90 39.85
N GLY A 355 27.57 -19.98 39.49
CA GLY A 355 27.05 -21.33 39.69
C GLY A 355 27.51 -21.83 41.05
N ALA A 356 26.58 -21.93 42.00
CA ALA A 356 26.55 -22.93 43.06
C ALA A 356 25.33 -22.71 43.97
N ASP A 357 24.56 -23.79 44.14
CA ASP A 357 23.74 -24.18 45.28
C ASP A 357 22.27 -23.71 45.41
N ALA A 358 21.43 -24.73 45.17
CA ALA A 358 20.31 -25.24 45.99
C ALA A 358 18.95 -24.50 46.04
N ASP A 359 17.94 -25.33 45.76
CA ASP A 359 16.52 -25.30 46.14
C ASP A 359 15.60 -24.21 45.54
N ASP A 360 14.82 -24.60 44.51
CA ASP A 360 13.37 -24.37 44.47
C ASP A 360 12.74 -25.02 43.20
N ASP A 361 12.11 -26.18 43.40
CA ASP A 361 11.67 -27.13 42.36
C ASP A 361 10.19 -26.98 41.93
N GLU A 362 9.51 -25.87 42.22
CA GLU A 362 8.05 -25.76 42.02
C GLU A 362 7.60 -24.78 40.91
N ALA A 363 8.48 -23.87 40.45
CA ALA A 363 8.15 -22.93 39.37
C ALA A 363 8.52 -23.41 37.95
N ASP A 364 9.35 -24.46 37.82
CA ASP A 364 9.98 -24.84 36.54
C ASP A 364 9.08 -25.72 35.64
N ARG A 365 7.99 -26.29 36.17
CA ARG A 365 7.07 -27.12 35.36
C ARG A 365 6.19 -26.30 34.41
N ASN A 366 5.83 -25.06 34.75
CA ASN A 366 5.04 -24.20 33.87
C ASN A 366 5.88 -23.46 32.82
N PHE A 367 7.20 -23.29 33.03
CA PHE A 367 8.08 -22.63 32.05
C PHE A 367 8.62 -23.60 30.98
N ARG A 368 8.75 -24.90 31.31
CA ARG A 368 9.21 -25.94 30.37
C ARG A 368 8.26 -26.24 29.21
N VAL A 369 6.98 -25.91 29.32
CA VAL A 369 6.02 -26.08 28.22
C VAL A 369 6.21 -25.00 27.15
N SER A 370 6.61 -23.79 27.53
CA SER A 370 6.93 -22.69 26.61
C SER A 370 8.28 -22.85 25.91
N HIS A 371 9.24 -23.53 26.55
CA HIS A 371 10.63 -23.56 26.09
C HIS A 371 10.89 -24.48 24.87
N LYS A 372 9.99 -25.42 24.58
CA LYS A 372 10.12 -26.34 23.42
C LYS A 372 9.79 -25.67 22.09
N GLU A 373 8.79 -24.79 22.06
CA GLU A 373 8.41 -24.02 20.87
C GLU A 373 9.42 -22.91 20.57
N VAL A 374 9.98 -22.29 21.62
CA VAL A 374 10.99 -21.23 21.49
C VAL A 374 12.36 -21.78 21.07
N GLN A 375 12.74 -23.00 21.47
CA GLN A 375 13.99 -23.63 21.03
C GLN A 375 14.01 -23.98 19.54
N THR A 376 12.87 -24.36 18.94
CA THR A 376 12.81 -24.67 17.50
C THR A 376 12.97 -23.40 16.66
N LEU A 377 12.45 -22.27 17.15
CA LEU A 377 12.62 -20.96 16.52
C LEU A 377 14.05 -20.40 16.72
N LEU A 378 14.66 -20.58 17.90
CA LEU A 378 16.03 -20.13 18.17
C LEU A 378 17.12 -20.94 17.45
N VAL A 379 16.93 -22.25 17.24
CA VAL A 379 17.86 -23.06 16.41
C VAL A 379 17.76 -22.66 14.93
N ASN A 380 16.55 -22.35 14.45
CA ASN A 380 16.36 -21.82 13.10
C ASN A 380 16.90 -20.38 12.95
N LEU A 381 16.85 -19.57 14.01
CA LEU A 381 17.43 -18.22 14.02
C LEU A 381 18.96 -18.26 14.13
N HIS A 382 19.55 -19.15 14.93
CA HIS A 382 21.01 -19.31 15.05
C HIS A 382 21.63 -19.78 13.73
N ARG A 383 20.93 -20.65 12.99
CA ARG A 383 21.34 -21.09 11.64
C ARG A 383 21.28 -19.97 10.59
N CYS A 384 20.46 -18.93 10.81
CA CYS A 384 20.36 -17.76 9.93
C CYS A 384 21.30 -16.62 10.36
N VAL A 385 21.66 -16.52 11.64
CA VAL A 385 22.50 -15.44 12.19
C VAL A 385 24.00 -15.75 12.11
N GLU A 386 24.43 -17.02 12.16
CA GLU A 386 25.84 -17.40 11.91
C GLU A 386 26.35 -17.02 10.50
N VAL A 387 25.47 -16.62 9.59
CA VAL A 387 25.84 -16.16 8.24
C VAL A 387 26.22 -14.66 8.20
N ASN A 388 25.93 -13.85 9.23
CA ASN A 388 25.96 -12.38 9.11
C ASN A 388 26.68 -11.58 10.20
N THR A 389 27.53 -12.18 11.03
CA THR A 389 28.38 -11.40 11.95
C THR A 389 29.82 -11.87 11.94
N ASP A 390 30.62 -11.28 11.05
CA ASP A 390 32.02 -11.01 11.39
C ASP A 390 32.59 -9.87 10.51
N VAL A 391 32.74 -8.69 11.11
CA VAL A 391 33.62 -7.64 10.57
C VAL A 391 34.43 -7.11 11.74
N GLY A 392 35.72 -7.45 11.74
CA GLY A 392 36.71 -6.76 12.57
C GLY A 392 38.09 -7.41 12.65
N GLU A 393 38.77 -7.64 11.52
CA GLU A 393 40.17 -7.23 11.23
C GLU A 393 40.85 -8.10 10.15
N SER A 394 41.59 -7.42 9.25
CA SER A 394 42.61 -7.94 8.32
C SER A 394 42.19 -8.57 6.97
N VAL A 395 42.38 -7.76 5.92
CA VAL A 395 42.96 -8.10 4.60
C VAL A 395 42.15 -9.02 3.64
N THR A 396 41.47 -8.34 2.71
CA THR A 396 41.18 -8.75 1.31
C THR A 396 40.63 -10.16 1.06
N SER A 397 39.32 -10.35 1.24
CA SER A 397 38.55 -11.19 0.31
C SER A 397 37.16 -10.59 0.07
N PRO A 398 36.68 -10.51 -1.18
CA PRO A 398 35.35 -9.97 -1.45
C PRO A 398 34.26 -11.02 -1.14
N PRO A 399 33.07 -10.56 -0.71
CA PRO A 399 31.96 -11.42 -0.25
C PRO A 399 31.46 -12.43 -1.30
N PRO A 400 30.84 -13.56 -0.86
CA PRO A 400 30.51 -14.73 -1.69
C PRO A 400 29.49 -14.47 -2.81
N TYR A 401 28.74 -13.37 -2.75
CA TYR A 401 27.90 -12.97 -3.88
C TYR A 401 28.75 -12.56 -5.10
N ARG A 402 30.00 -12.10 -4.92
CA ARG A 402 30.87 -11.74 -6.05
C ARG A 402 31.44 -12.95 -6.79
N SER A 403 31.61 -14.11 -6.17
CA SER A 403 31.92 -15.35 -6.90
C SER A 403 30.70 -15.81 -7.70
N LEU A 404 29.49 -15.70 -7.14
CA LEU A 404 28.25 -15.94 -7.88
C LEU A 404 28.12 -15.00 -9.08
N PHE A 405 28.39 -13.69 -8.93
CA PHE A 405 28.39 -12.78 -10.08
C PHE A 405 29.51 -13.12 -11.07
N LYS A 406 30.71 -13.50 -10.62
CA LYS A 406 31.78 -13.94 -11.53
C LYS A 406 31.40 -15.21 -12.28
N ASP A 407 30.73 -16.16 -11.66
CA ASP A 407 30.27 -17.39 -12.28
C ASP A 407 29.10 -17.11 -13.23
N ILE A 408 28.16 -16.24 -12.85
CA ILE A 408 27.07 -15.79 -13.73
C ILE A 408 27.64 -15.06 -14.95
N PHE A 409 28.60 -14.15 -14.76
CA PHE A 409 29.26 -13.44 -15.86
C PHE A 409 30.19 -14.34 -16.68
N ALA A 410 30.82 -15.36 -16.08
CA ALA A 410 31.61 -16.36 -16.80
C ALA A 410 30.72 -17.29 -17.61
N THR A 411 29.53 -17.66 -17.09
CA THR A 411 28.53 -18.47 -17.77
C THR A 411 27.90 -17.68 -18.92
N LEU A 412 27.59 -16.40 -18.72
CA LEU A 412 27.12 -15.50 -19.79
C LEU A 412 28.19 -15.20 -20.86
N ARG A 413 29.47 -15.16 -20.47
CA ARG A 413 30.58 -15.04 -21.44
C ARG A 413 30.82 -16.36 -22.18
N LYS A 414 30.70 -17.51 -21.52
CA LYS A 414 30.77 -18.83 -22.16
C LYS A 414 29.60 -19.07 -23.10
N SER A 415 28.37 -18.74 -22.73
CA SER A 415 27.21 -18.83 -23.63
C SER A 415 27.37 -17.93 -24.85
N ARG A 416 27.92 -16.70 -24.68
CA ARG A 416 28.24 -15.80 -25.79
C ARG A 416 29.38 -16.30 -26.68
N ILE A 417 30.32 -17.08 -26.13
CA ILE A 417 31.44 -17.67 -26.86
C ILE A 417 31.05 -19.01 -27.50
N GLU A 418 30.09 -19.76 -26.97
CA GLU A 418 29.58 -21.05 -27.51
C GLU A 418 28.58 -20.85 -28.65
N GLU A 419 27.81 -19.75 -28.68
CA GLU A 419 26.98 -19.38 -29.84
C GLU A 419 27.81 -18.97 -31.08
N SER A 420 29.05 -18.49 -30.91
CA SER A 420 29.90 -18.02 -32.03
C SER A 420 30.57 -19.12 -32.90
N PRO A 421 31.04 -20.28 -32.38
CA PRO A 421 31.65 -21.32 -33.21
C PRO A 421 30.61 -22.25 -33.86
N GLU A 422 29.40 -22.41 -33.32
CA GLU A 422 28.37 -23.27 -33.93
C GLU A 422 27.64 -22.61 -35.11
N GLN A 423 27.60 -21.27 -35.17
CA GLN A 423 27.02 -20.53 -36.31
C GLN A 423 28.01 -20.25 -37.45
N GLN A 424 29.31 -20.55 -37.28
CA GLN A 424 30.31 -20.46 -38.37
C GLN A 424 30.68 -21.81 -39.00
N ALA A 425 30.27 -22.95 -38.41
CA ALA A 425 30.48 -24.27 -39.01
C ALA A 425 29.35 -24.71 -39.97
N SER A 426 28.17 -24.07 -39.90
CA SER A 426 27.02 -24.38 -40.78
C SER A 426 26.95 -23.52 -42.06
N ALA A 427 27.77 -22.46 -42.16
CA ALA A 427 27.76 -21.54 -43.31
C ALA A 427 28.74 -21.90 -44.45
N THR A 428 29.64 -22.88 -44.25
CA THR A 428 30.73 -23.17 -45.20
C THR A 428 30.50 -24.42 -46.06
N ALA A 429 29.30 -25.02 -46.02
CA ALA A 429 28.97 -26.24 -46.76
C ALA A 429 27.99 -26.07 -47.94
N VAL A 430 27.49 -24.86 -48.23
CA VAL A 430 26.43 -24.66 -49.24
C VAL A 430 26.88 -23.81 -50.46
N ALA A 431 28.12 -23.34 -50.50
CA ALA A 431 28.63 -22.53 -51.60
C ALA A 431 29.38 -23.33 -52.68
N THR A 432 28.79 -24.40 -53.24
CA THR A 432 29.22 -24.92 -54.57
C THR A 432 28.08 -25.62 -55.31
N GLY A 433 27.75 -25.09 -56.50
CA GLY A 433 26.88 -25.72 -57.51
C GLY A 433 25.39 -25.39 -57.32
N GLY A 434 24.67 -24.77 -58.24
CA GLY A 434 24.86 -24.62 -59.68
C GLY A 434 23.55 -24.98 -60.37
N LYS A 435 23.04 -24.04 -61.19
CA LYS A 435 22.01 -24.17 -62.23
C LYS A 435 20.53 -24.15 -61.82
N GLU A 436 19.92 -22.99 -62.06
CA GLU A 436 18.61 -22.80 -62.73
C GLU A 436 18.38 -23.75 -63.94
N PRO A 437 17.15 -23.91 -64.52
CA PRO A 437 16.00 -22.98 -64.50
C PRO A 437 14.56 -23.59 -64.51
N GLN A 438 13.55 -22.69 -64.60
CA GLN A 438 12.19 -22.86 -65.21
C GLN A 438 11.11 -23.61 -64.37
N THR A 439 9.84 -23.19 -64.22
CA THR A 439 8.90 -22.39 -65.04
C THR A 439 7.64 -22.00 -64.23
N ARG A 440 7.03 -20.83 -64.55
CA ARG A 440 5.57 -20.46 -64.64
C ARG A 440 4.66 -20.72 -63.42
N SER A 441 3.67 -19.89 -63.01
CA SER A 441 2.93 -18.79 -63.65
C SER A 441 2.02 -18.07 -62.64
N ALA A 442 1.79 -16.79 -62.94
CA ALA A 442 0.83 -15.75 -62.50
C ALA A 442 -0.48 -16.10 -61.74
N THR A 443 -0.97 -15.14 -60.93
CA THR A 443 -2.31 -14.47 -60.95
C THR A 443 -2.37 -13.36 -59.85
N SER A 444 -2.15 -12.06 -60.17
CA SER A 444 -3.08 -10.87 -60.15
C SER A 444 -4.05 -10.76 -58.95
N THR A 445 -4.38 -9.64 -58.28
CA THR A 445 -4.01 -8.20 -58.17
C THR A 445 -4.75 -7.68 -56.89
N PRO A 446 -4.42 -6.49 -56.33
CA PRO A 446 -4.76 -6.02 -54.97
C PRO A 446 -5.89 -4.94 -54.93
N LEU A 447 -5.96 -4.14 -53.84
CA LEU A 447 -6.80 -2.94 -53.51
C LEU A 447 -8.10 -3.22 -52.72
N THR A 448 -8.61 -2.46 -51.73
CA THR A 448 -8.26 -1.19 -51.03
C THR A 448 -9.11 -1.10 -49.74
N THR A 449 -8.67 -0.29 -48.77
CA THR A 449 -9.42 0.28 -47.63
C THR A 449 -10.63 1.15 -48.04
N PRO A 450 -11.51 1.50 -47.06
CA PRO A 450 -12.15 2.82 -47.11
C PRO A 450 -12.04 3.63 -45.80
N LEU A 451 -11.79 4.92 -45.98
CA LEU A 451 -12.09 6.05 -45.10
C LEU A 451 -13.41 6.68 -45.57
N THR A 452 -14.23 7.20 -44.65
CA THR A 452 -15.18 8.29 -44.93
C THR A 452 -15.44 9.11 -43.66
N GLU A 453 -15.08 10.40 -43.73
CA GLU A 453 -15.67 11.52 -42.98
C GLU A 453 -17.04 11.87 -43.58
N ASP A 454 -17.89 12.60 -42.85
CA ASP A 454 -18.56 13.78 -43.40
C ASP A 454 -19.28 14.62 -42.34
N ASN A 455 -19.16 15.94 -42.50
CA ASN A 455 -19.79 17.04 -41.76
C ASN A 455 -20.28 18.06 -42.81
N PRO A 456 -21.49 18.66 -42.72
CA PRO A 456 -21.88 19.70 -43.68
C PRO A 456 -22.05 21.11 -43.07
N MET A 457 -21.71 22.08 -43.92
CA MET A 457 -21.68 23.54 -43.74
C MET A 457 -23.05 24.26 -43.69
N ILE A 458 -23.08 25.33 -42.88
CA ILE A 458 -23.48 26.73 -43.15
C ILE A 458 -24.68 27.02 -44.07
N ARG A 459 -25.68 27.74 -43.53
CA ARG A 459 -26.44 28.78 -44.25
C ARG A 459 -26.68 30.02 -43.38
N SER A 460 -26.47 31.16 -44.01
CA SER A 460 -26.70 32.54 -43.56
C SER A 460 -28.12 33.02 -43.90
N SER A 461 -28.74 33.84 -43.02
CA SER A 461 -29.54 35.03 -43.38
C SER A 461 -30.28 35.67 -42.18
N ASN A 462 -30.15 37.01 -42.06
CA ASN A 462 -31.12 38.01 -41.57
C ASN A 462 -31.77 37.84 -40.18
N THR A 463 -31.44 38.69 -39.22
CA THR A 463 -32.13 39.96 -38.85
C THR A 463 -31.37 40.67 -37.74
#